data_AF-F8PJ51-F1
#
_entry.id   AF-F8PJ51-F1
#
_cell.length_a   1.000
_cell.length_b   1.000
_cell.length_c   1.000
_cell.angle_alpha   90.00
_cell.angle_beta   90.00
_cell.angle_gamma   90.00
#
_symmetry.space_group_name_H-M   'P 1'
#
loop_
_entity.id
_entity.type
_entity.pdbx_description
1 polymer ?
#
loop_
_entity_poly.entity_id
_entity_poly.type
_entity_poly.pdbx_seq_one_letter_code
_entity_poly.pdbx_strand_id
1 'polypeptide(L)'
;AWDHHLSGVRHRKCATRKGVSADVQPVTLDTVSGHVYCGICDRHIPRNSWSHHPQNPLHLKKQKVVAFKTVLEEAVKDKHGIIVSEDVDFGIVDVQRANQGVIRTLTIQNTVPSAQITIVKAKLSSSSSIKSNPS
;
A
#
# COMPACT_ATOMS: atom_id res chain seq x y z
N ALA A 1 -9.83 2.13 21.02
CA ALA A 1 -10.20 0.69 21.05
C ALA A 1 -11.69 0.56 21.37
N TRP A 2 -12.38 -0.42 20.80
CA TRP A 2 -13.85 -0.59 20.88
C TRP A 2 -14.35 -0.79 22.31
N ASP A 3 -13.66 -1.59 23.13
CA ASP A 3 -14.03 -1.80 24.54
C ASP A 3 -14.02 -0.49 25.34
N HIS A 4 -13.07 0.39 25.02
CA HIS A 4 -13.00 1.73 25.61
C HIS A 4 -14.20 2.59 25.18
N HIS A 5 -14.67 2.46 23.94
CA HIS A 5 -15.89 3.12 23.48
C HIS A 5 -17.15 2.60 24.22
N LEU A 6 -17.30 1.29 24.37
CA LEU A 6 -18.43 0.66 25.08
C LEU A 6 -18.49 1.06 26.56
N SER A 7 -17.32 1.16 27.21
CA SER A 7 -17.21 1.60 28.61
C SER A 7 -17.51 3.10 28.82
N GLY A 8 -17.53 3.89 27.75
CA GLY A 8 -17.70 5.34 27.79
C GLY A 8 -19.05 5.80 28.34
N VAL A 9 -19.03 6.79 29.26
CA VAL A 9 -20.25 7.37 29.86
C VAL A 9 -21.22 7.91 28.80
N ARG A 10 -20.68 8.48 27.71
CA ARG A 10 -21.47 8.98 26.57
C ARG A 10 -22.22 7.86 25.84
N HIS A 11 -21.58 6.71 25.61
CA HIS A 11 -22.19 5.55 24.95
C HIS A 11 -23.31 4.98 25.82
N ARG A 12 -23.03 4.71 27.10
CA ARG A 12 -24.02 4.20 28.05
C ARG A 12 -25.24 5.11 28.18
N LYS A 13 -25.05 6.43 28.34
CA LYS A 13 -26.17 7.39 28.37
C LYS A 13 -27.00 7.36 27.09
N CYS A 14 -26.35 7.24 25.93
CA CYS A 14 -27.05 7.16 24.64
C CYS A 14 -27.85 5.85 24.51
N ALA A 15 -27.27 4.72 24.93
CA ALA A 15 -27.92 3.41 24.92
C ALA A 15 -29.15 3.38 25.85
N THR A 16 -29.01 3.88 27.10
CA THR A 16 -30.12 4.02 28.04
C THR A 16 -31.24 4.90 27.49
N ARG A 17 -30.90 6.05 26.88
CA ARG A 17 -31.91 6.95 26.28
C ARG A 17 -32.67 6.30 25.12
N LYS A 18 -32.02 5.39 24.40
CA LYS A 18 -32.62 4.66 23.28
C LYS A 18 -33.28 3.34 23.71
N GLY A 19 -33.22 2.98 24.99
CA GLY A 19 -33.75 1.71 25.50
C GLY A 19 -33.05 0.47 24.95
N VAL A 20 -31.80 0.60 24.51
CA VAL A 20 -31.02 -0.50 23.92
C VAL A 20 -29.83 -0.88 24.80
N SER A 21 -29.34 -2.11 24.65
CA SER A 21 -28.12 -2.56 25.35
C SER A 21 -26.93 -1.68 24.97
N ALA A 22 -26.09 -1.37 25.96
CA ALA A 22 -24.80 -0.71 25.72
C ALA A 22 -23.75 -1.70 25.19
N ASP A 23 -23.97 -3.00 25.38
CA ASP A 23 -23.12 -4.05 24.83
C ASP A 23 -23.56 -4.32 23.39
N VAL A 24 -22.89 -3.64 22.45
CA VAL A 24 -23.13 -3.76 21.02
C VAL A 24 -21.86 -4.22 20.35
N GLN A 25 -22.00 -5.13 19.38
CA GLN A 25 -20.93 -5.47 18.46
C GLN A 25 -20.92 -4.46 17.31
N PRO A 26 -19.74 -4.11 16.75
CA PRO A 26 -19.69 -3.34 15.52
C PRO A 26 -20.41 -4.13 14.44
N VAL A 27 -21.46 -3.55 13.86
CA VAL A 27 -22.06 -4.13 12.65
C VAL A 27 -21.14 -3.76 11.50
N THR A 28 -20.34 -4.72 11.03
CA THR A 28 -19.63 -4.60 9.77
C THR A 28 -20.65 -4.79 8.65
N LEU A 29 -21.17 -3.67 8.14
CA LEU A 29 -21.96 -3.70 6.92
C LEU A 29 -20.99 -3.91 5.76
N ASP A 30 -20.79 -5.16 5.35
CA ASP A 30 -20.01 -5.52 4.15
C ASP A 30 -20.65 -4.93 2.87
N THR A 31 -21.93 -4.58 2.94
CA THR A 31 -22.70 -4.02 1.84
C THR A 31 -23.52 -2.82 2.28
N VAL A 32 -23.05 -1.62 1.91
CA VAL A 32 -23.91 -0.43 1.92
C VAL A 32 -24.81 -0.51 0.68
N SER A 33 -26.12 -0.62 0.89
CA SER A 33 -27.10 -0.66 -0.21
C SER A 33 -26.86 0.48 -1.21
N GLY A 34 -26.88 0.15 -2.49
CA GLY A 34 -26.61 1.10 -3.58
C GLY A 34 -25.13 1.47 -3.77
N HIS A 35 -24.20 0.85 -3.03
CA HIS A 35 -22.76 1.05 -3.19
C HIS A 35 -22.04 -0.28 -3.49
N VAL A 36 -20.83 -0.17 -4.03
CA VAL A 36 -19.92 -1.27 -4.34
C VAL A 36 -18.57 -0.95 -3.71
N TYR A 37 -17.99 -1.90 -2.99
CA TYR A 37 -16.68 -1.71 -2.37
C TYR A 37 -15.54 -1.81 -3.41
N CYS A 38 -14.61 -0.87 -3.37
CA CYS A 38 -13.37 -0.93 -4.15
C CYS A 38 -12.18 -1.24 -3.23
N GLY A 39 -11.58 -2.43 -3.36
CA GLY A 39 -10.39 -2.80 -2.59
C GLY A 39 -9.13 -1.99 -2.92
N ILE A 40 -9.02 -1.42 -4.13
CA ILE A 40 -7.87 -0.57 -4.52
C ILE A 40 -7.97 0.81 -3.85
N CYS A 41 -9.19 1.33 -3.74
CA CYS A 41 -9.43 2.65 -3.17
C CYS A 41 -9.77 2.61 -1.67
N ASP A 42 -10.05 1.42 -1.14
CA ASP A 42 -10.46 1.12 0.23
C ASP A 42 -11.72 1.89 0.65
N ARG A 43 -12.73 1.92 -0.23
CA ARG A 43 -13.96 2.69 -0.02
C ARG A 43 -15.17 2.16 -0.78
N HIS A 44 -16.36 2.50 -0.29
CA HIS A 44 -17.63 2.28 -0.96
C HIS A 44 -17.88 3.34 -2.05
N ILE A 45 -18.19 2.88 -3.25
CA ILE A 45 -18.47 3.71 -4.43
C ILE A 45 -19.95 3.57 -4.79
N PRO A 46 -20.69 4.67 -5.05
CA PRO A 46 -22.06 4.61 -5.53
C PRO A 46 -22.19 3.73 -6.78
N ARG A 47 -23.18 2.84 -6.82
CA ARG A 47 -23.38 1.87 -7.91
C ARG A 47 -23.53 2.53 -9.28
N ASN A 48 -24.16 3.70 -9.34
CA ASN A 48 -24.30 4.50 -10.57
C ASN A 48 -22.95 5.03 -11.11
N SER A 49 -21.95 5.18 -10.24
CA SER A 49 -20.62 5.71 -10.57
C SER A 49 -19.59 4.59 -10.73
N TRP A 50 -19.97 3.34 -10.46
CA TRP A 50 -19.07 2.19 -10.50
C TRP A 50 -18.47 1.94 -11.89
N SER A 51 -19.26 2.15 -12.95
CA SER A 51 -18.80 1.98 -14.34
C SER A 51 -17.64 2.91 -14.70
N HIS A 52 -17.64 4.15 -14.21
CA HIS A 52 -16.62 5.16 -14.49
C HIS A 52 -15.49 5.19 -13.45
N HIS A 53 -15.70 4.59 -12.27
CA HIS A 53 -14.72 4.61 -11.19
C HIS A 53 -13.33 4.06 -11.57
N PRO A 54 -13.19 2.93 -12.29
CA PRO A 54 -11.88 2.40 -12.68
C PRO A 54 -11.07 3.34 -13.58
N GLN A 55 -11.74 4.20 -14.34
CA GLN A 55 -11.10 5.17 -15.24
C GLN A 55 -10.65 6.45 -14.51
N ASN A 56 -11.02 6.63 -13.24
CA ASN A 56 -10.63 7.80 -12.48
C ASN A 56 -9.10 7.82 -12.29
N PRO A 57 -8.41 8.95 -12.58
CA PRO A 57 -6.96 9.07 -12.41
C PRO A 57 -6.44 8.67 -11.02
N LEU A 58 -7.23 8.93 -9.96
CA LEU A 58 -6.88 8.54 -8.60
C LEU A 58 -6.91 7.01 -8.41
N HIS A 59 -7.90 6.34 -9.00
CA HIS A 59 -7.98 4.88 -9.00
C HIS A 59 -6.79 4.28 -9.76
N LEU A 60 -6.51 4.78 -10.97
CA LEU A 60 -5.39 4.32 -11.78
C LEU A 60 -4.03 4.51 -11.09
N LYS A 61 -3.84 5.63 -10.38
CA LYS A 61 -2.61 5.87 -9.60
C LYS A 61 -2.46 4.85 -8.47
N LYS A 62 -3.53 4.60 -7.70
CA LYS A 62 -3.52 3.59 -6.63
C LYS A 62 -3.33 2.18 -7.19
N GLN A 63 -3.99 1.84 -8.30
CA GLN A 63 -3.86 0.56 -8.98
C GLN A 63 -2.42 0.27 -9.39
N LYS A 64 -1.71 1.25 -9.96
CA LYS A 64 -0.28 1.11 -10.31
C LYS A 64 0.59 0.83 -9.10
N VAL A 65 0.34 1.51 -7.97
CA VAL A 65 1.08 1.30 -6.73
C VAL A 65 0.82 -0.08 -6.15
N VAL A 66 -0.45 -0.51 -6.10
CA VAL A 66 -0.82 -1.85 -5.61
C VAL A 66 -0.19 -2.93 -6.48
N ALA A 67 -0.30 -2.81 -7.81
CA ALA A 67 0.32 -3.77 -8.74
C ALA A 67 1.84 -3.86 -8.55
N PHE A 68 2.52 -2.72 -8.35
CA PHE A 68 3.95 -2.71 -8.07
C PHE A 68 4.29 -3.38 -6.73
N LYS A 69 3.51 -3.10 -5.68
CA LYS A 69 3.70 -3.73 -4.36
C LYS A 69 3.49 -5.24 -4.43
N THR A 70 2.45 -5.71 -5.11
CA THR A 70 2.20 -7.15 -5.28
C THR A 70 3.37 -7.83 -5.98
N VAL A 71 3.85 -7.26 -7.10
CA VAL A 71 5.03 -7.80 -7.81
C VAL A 71 6.27 -7.80 -6.91
N LEU A 72 6.47 -6.77 -6.09
CA LEU A 72 7.58 -6.72 -5.14
C LEU A 72 7.45 -7.78 -4.05
N GLU A 73 6.26 -7.95 -3.46
CA GLU A 73 6.00 -8.95 -2.42
C GLU A 73 6.14 -10.39 -2.95
N GLU A 74 5.67 -10.64 -4.17
CA GLU A 74 5.87 -11.92 -4.86
C GLU A 74 7.35 -12.16 -5.15
N ALA A 75 8.08 -11.15 -5.66
CA ALA A 75 9.52 -11.25 -5.88
C ALA A 75 10.34 -11.41 -4.59
N VAL A 76 9.81 -10.97 -3.44
CA VAL A 76 10.44 -11.18 -2.13
C VAL A 76 10.20 -12.61 -1.62
N LYS A 77 9.02 -13.18 -1.88
CA LYS A 77 8.66 -14.56 -1.48
C LYS A 77 9.32 -15.60 -2.40
N ASP A 78 9.46 -15.29 -3.68
CA ASP A 78 10.01 -16.19 -4.70
C ASP A 78 11.52 -15.98 -4.89
N LYS A 79 12.28 -16.30 -3.83
CA LYS A 79 13.74 -16.25 -3.83
C LYS A 79 14.32 -17.63 -3.59
N HIS A 80 13.88 -18.66 -4.33
CA HIS A 80 14.36 -20.04 -4.29
C HIS A 80 15.91 -20.17 -4.34
N GLY A 81 16.59 -19.84 -3.23
CA GLY A 81 18.04 -19.68 -3.17
C GLY A 81 18.61 -18.37 -3.76
N ILE A 82 17.81 -17.33 -4.01
CA ILE A 82 18.33 -16.05 -4.54
C ILE A 82 18.52 -15.03 -3.43
N ILE A 83 19.77 -14.63 -3.20
CA ILE A 83 20.12 -13.51 -2.32
C ILE A 83 20.38 -12.29 -3.20
N VAL A 84 19.75 -11.17 -2.86
CA VAL A 84 20.05 -9.86 -3.45
C VAL A 84 20.66 -9.02 -2.34
N SER A 85 21.81 -8.38 -2.60
CA SER A 85 22.48 -7.50 -1.63
C SER A 85 21.50 -6.51 -1.02
N GLU A 86 21.48 -6.43 0.31
CA GLU A 86 20.37 -5.81 1.07
C GLU A 86 20.35 -4.28 1.02
N ASP A 87 21.44 -3.63 0.61
CA ASP A 87 21.57 -2.17 0.71
C ASP A 87 21.86 -1.51 -0.65
N VAL A 88 20.84 -0.88 -1.22
CA VAL A 88 20.98 0.12 -2.29
C VAL A 88 20.51 1.46 -1.74
N ASP A 89 21.07 1.87 -0.59
CA ASP A 89 20.89 3.23 -0.11
C ASP A 89 22.06 4.11 -0.61
N PHE A 90 21.68 5.16 -1.31
CA PHE A 90 22.63 6.20 -1.72
C PHE A 90 22.95 7.14 -0.56
N GLY A 91 22.14 7.14 0.50
CA GLY A 91 22.21 8.06 1.62
C GLY A 91 22.02 9.52 1.17
N ILE A 92 22.57 10.45 1.95
CA ILE A 92 22.63 11.86 1.56
C ILE A 92 23.82 12.05 0.62
N VAL A 93 23.53 12.40 -0.63
CA VAL A 93 24.53 12.70 -1.64
C VAL A 93 24.79 14.21 -1.67
N ASP A 94 26.03 14.61 -1.39
CA ASP A 94 26.46 16.01 -1.55
C ASP A 94 26.43 16.45 -3.02
N VAL A 95 26.16 17.74 -3.26
CA VAL A 95 26.00 18.32 -4.60
C VAL A 95 27.23 18.10 -5.49
N GLN A 96 28.44 18.13 -4.93
CA GLN A 96 29.66 17.88 -5.70
C GLN A 96 29.73 16.43 -6.21
N ARG A 97 29.32 15.47 -5.38
CA ARG A 97 29.26 14.04 -5.76
C ARG A 97 28.10 13.75 -6.71
N ALA A 98 26.97 14.45 -6.56
CA ALA A 98 25.86 14.34 -7.49
C ALA A 98 26.27 14.74 -8.92
N ASN A 99 27.07 15.80 -9.07
CA ASN A 99 27.57 16.27 -10.36
C ASN A 99 28.53 15.28 -11.05
N GLN A 100 29.21 14.44 -10.27
CA GLN A 100 30.12 13.40 -10.78
C GLN A 100 29.40 12.09 -11.12
N GLY A 101 28.14 11.95 -10.69
CA GLY A 101 27.38 10.71 -10.78
C GLY A 101 27.73 9.75 -9.64
N VAL A 102 26.70 9.15 -9.03
CA VAL A 102 26.86 8.14 -7.97
C VAL A 102 26.50 6.77 -8.50
N ILE A 103 27.41 5.82 -8.33
CA ILE A 103 27.23 4.43 -8.76
C ILE A 103 27.11 3.54 -7.52
N ARG A 104 26.14 2.64 -7.54
CA ARG A 104 26.01 1.55 -6.56
C ARG A 104 25.93 0.23 -7.29
N THR A 105 26.56 -0.79 -6.72
CA THR A 105 26.57 -2.15 -7.25
C THR A 105 25.56 -2.99 -6.48
N LEU A 106 24.60 -3.57 -7.20
CA LEU A 106 23.70 -4.58 -6.66
C LEU A 106 24.27 -5.96 -7.00
N THR A 107 24.41 -6.84 -6.01
CA THR A 107 24.85 -8.21 -6.23
C THR A 107 23.68 -9.17 -6.09
N ILE A 108 23.50 -10.03 -7.09
CA ILE A 108 22.52 -11.11 -7.08
C ILE A 108 23.31 -12.42 -7.02
N GLN A 109 23.06 -13.21 -5.98
CA GLN A 109 23.74 -14.47 -5.73
C GLN A 109 22.74 -15.62 -5.72
N ASN A 110 23.07 -16.69 -6.43
CA ASN A 110 22.36 -17.96 -6.34
C ASN A 110 23.06 -18.89 -5.34
N THR A 111 22.31 -19.40 -4.37
CA THR A 111 22.78 -20.33 -3.33
C THR A 111 22.44 -21.78 -3.64
N VAL A 112 21.72 -22.06 -4.75
CA VAL A 112 21.38 -23.43 -5.18
C VAL A 112 22.27 -23.79 -6.39
N PRO A 113 23.29 -24.64 -6.22
CA PRO A 113 24.28 -24.93 -7.27
C PRO A 113 23.70 -25.55 -8.54
N SER A 114 22.55 -26.23 -8.44
CA SER A 114 21.86 -26.88 -9.55
C SER A 114 20.83 -25.99 -10.26
N ALA A 115 20.53 -24.80 -9.72
CA ALA A 115 19.57 -23.90 -10.32
C ALA A 115 20.24 -23.04 -11.40
N GLN A 116 19.71 -23.06 -12.62
CA GLN A 116 20.06 -22.08 -13.65
C GLN A 116 19.12 -20.89 -13.55
N ILE A 117 19.69 -19.71 -13.37
CA ILE A 117 18.91 -18.49 -13.12
C ILE A 117 19.33 -17.43 -14.13
N THR A 118 18.34 -16.89 -14.83
CA THR A 118 18.53 -15.85 -15.84
C THR A 118 17.71 -14.63 -15.49
N ILE A 119 18.34 -13.46 -15.50
CA ILE A 119 17.65 -12.18 -15.29
C ILE A 119 16.91 -11.83 -16.59
N VAL A 120 15.58 -11.93 -16.57
CA VAL A 120 14.74 -11.63 -17.75
C VAL A 120 14.46 -10.13 -17.88
N LYS A 121 14.33 -9.41 -16.75
CA LYS A 121 13.98 -7.99 -16.74
C LYS A 121 14.41 -7.30 -15.45
N ALA A 122 14.99 -6.11 -15.58
CA ALA A 122 15.21 -5.18 -14.47
C ALA A 122 14.45 -3.88 -14.74
N LYS A 123 13.75 -3.34 -13.73
CA LYS A 123 13.02 -2.06 -13.84
C LYS A 123 13.28 -1.22 -12.59
N LEU A 124 13.86 -0.05 -12.79
CA LEU A 124 14.04 0.96 -11.75
C LEU A 124 12.89 1.97 -11.83
N SER A 125 12.40 2.47 -10.70
CA SER A 125 11.36 3.51 -10.65
C SER A 125 11.81 4.60 -9.68
N SER A 126 11.93 5.83 -10.17
CA SER A 126 12.19 7.02 -9.34
C SER A 126 10.86 7.70 -8.98
N SER A 127 10.65 8.00 -7.71
CA SER A 127 9.56 8.86 -7.27
C SER A 127 10.03 10.31 -7.30
N SER A 128 9.90 10.97 -8.45
CA SER A 128 10.04 12.43 -8.50
C SER A 128 8.76 13.08 -7.95
N SER A 129 8.81 13.49 -6.68
CA SER A 129 7.82 14.40 -6.08
C SER A 129 8.45 15.16 -4.93
N ILE A 130 8.88 16.40 -5.18
CA ILE A 130 8.74 17.57 -4.29
C ILE A 130 8.78 18.80 -5.21
N LYS A 131 7.64 19.49 -5.34
CA LYS A 131 7.62 20.95 -5.42
C LYS A 131 6.57 21.40 -4.40
N SER A 132 7.07 21.82 -3.24
CA SER A 132 6.35 22.62 -2.26
C SER A 132 5.87 23.91 -2.91
N ASN A 133 4.58 24.22 -2.77
CA ASN A 133 4.00 25.48 -3.21
C ASN A 133 4.45 26.59 -2.24
N PRO A 134 4.93 27.77 -2.71
CA PRO A 134 5.16 28.92 -1.85
C PRO A 134 3.82 29.61 -1.50
N SER A 135 3.81 30.22 -0.32
CA SER A 135 2.69 30.88 0.37
C SER A 135 2.06 32.05 -0.38
#